data_AF-A0A1X1K532-F1
#
_entry.id   AF-A0A1X1K532-F1
#
_cell.length_a   1.000
_cell.length_b   1.000
_cell.length_c   1.000
_cell.angle_alpha   90.00
_cell.angle_beta   90.00
_cell.angle_gamma   90.00
#
_symmetry.space_group_name_H-M   'P 1'
#
loop_
_entity.id
_entity.type
_entity.pdbx_description
1 polymer ?
#
loop_
_entity_poly.entity_id
_entity_poly.type
_entity_poly.pdbx_seq_one_letter_code
_entity_poly.pdbx_strand_id
1 'polypeptide(L)'
;MSRILKFYNQSTVIVPILVSLLTTAIVPFYQYVTRKPSYSFVLNNPVGWTKDDDIFSIYNYGSDDMKDTTVYIRSYMILSSNSHSDYFDDYISTHSLSIPMEGLDMRFQLTGKSKGKIGHINFNTDKNPFSNYFSNNHVEFGPNLNIDIANRISENNLQINTNDIDSGYDKMNLVIFTIFINNTSKTQNNLSNIQVYATDYSSDYNTGKSRTKLIPTNIYFEQFEDKYEYDYAKYYNREDYDRFWNDKDIINTYYLKFIDQIINDYKKRN
;
A
#
# COMPACT_ATOMS: atom_id res chain seq x y z
N MET A 1 18.75 8.89 68.13
CA MET A 1 18.50 8.12 66.90
C MET A 1 19.52 8.53 65.85
N SER A 2 20.38 7.62 65.39
CA SER A 2 21.51 7.91 64.49
C SER A 2 21.03 8.52 63.16
N ARG A 3 21.76 9.53 62.63
CA ARG A 3 21.48 10.15 61.31
C ARG A 3 21.37 9.11 60.19
N ILE A 4 22.13 8.02 60.29
CA ILE A 4 22.12 6.90 59.34
C ILE A 4 20.77 6.17 59.38
N LEU A 5 20.21 5.94 60.57
CA LEU A 5 18.91 5.28 60.73
C LEU A 5 17.76 6.16 60.21
N LYS A 6 17.87 7.48 60.38
CA LYS A 6 16.92 8.47 59.85
C LYS A 6 16.97 8.52 58.31
N PHE A 7 18.17 8.51 57.73
CA PHE A 7 18.38 8.47 56.28
C PHE A 7 17.89 7.15 55.67
N TYR A 8 18.13 6.02 56.34
CA TYR A 8 17.65 4.71 55.91
C TYR A 8 16.12 4.66 55.90
N ASN A 9 15.47 5.11 56.98
CA ASN A 9 14.00 5.19 57.06
C ASN A 9 13.38 6.20 56.08
N GLN A 10 14.07 7.30 55.77
CA GLN A 10 13.61 8.25 54.75
C GLN A 10 13.77 7.66 53.35
N SER A 11 14.87 6.96 53.07
CA SER A 11 15.14 6.35 51.77
C SER A 11 14.19 5.18 51.47
N THR A 12 13.85 4.35 52.47
CA THR A 12 12.88 3.26 52.32
C THR A 12 11.46 3.73 52.03
N VAL A 13 11.14 5.00 52.28
CA VAL A 13 9.82 5.60 51.96
C VAL A 13 9.88 6.42 50.67
N ILE A 14 10.93 7.21 50.46
CA ILE A 14 11.04 8.13 49.31
C ILE A 14 11.30 7.36 48.01
N VAL A 15 12.16 6.33 48.03
CA VAL A 15 12.52 5.58 46.82
C VAL A 15 11.31 4.85 46.22
N PRO A 16 10.47 4.11 46.99
CA PRO A 16 9.27 3.49 46.43
C PRO A 16 8.25 4.49 45.89
N ILE A 17 8.14 5.69 46.48
CA ILE A 17 7.27 6.77 46.00
C ILE A 17 7.76 7.29 44.65
N LEU A 18 9.06 7.55 44.51
CA LEU A 18 9.66 7.98 43.25
C LEU A 18 9.54 6.91 42.16
N VAL A 19 9.79 5.64 42.50
CA VAL A 19 9.62 4.51 41.57
C VAL A 19 8.15 4.35 41.18
N SER A 20 7.21 4.51 42.12
CA SER A 20 5.77 4.47 41.83
C SER A 20 5.34 5.62 40.92
N LEU A 21 5.82 6.85 41.14
CA LEU A 21 5.53 8.00 40.30
C LEU A 21 6.12 7.83 38.88
N LEU A 22 7.36 7.34 38.78
CA LEU A 22 7.99 7.05 37.51
C LEU A 22 7.25 5.93 36.77
N THR A 23 6.90 4.83 37.43
CA THR A 23 6.17 3.73 36.79
C THR A 23 4.74 4.13 36.41
N THR A 24 4.03 4.89 37.25
CA THR A 24 2.66 5.37 36.93
C THR A 24 2.62 6.42 35.83
N ALA A 25 3.69 7.18 35.58
CA ALA A 25 3.77 8.11 34.45
C ALA A 25 4.38 7.47 33.19
N ILE A 26 5.50 6.74 33.34
CA ILE A 26 6.29 6.19 32.24
C ILE A 26 5.60 4.97 31.64
N VAL A 27 4.98 4.08 32.42
CA VAL A 27 4.36 2.86 31.86
C VAL A 27 3.15 3.21 30.98
N PRO A 28 2.21 4.10 31.38
CA PRO A 28 1.12 4.51 30.50
C PRO A 28 1.61 5.31 29.30
N PHE A 29 2.63 6.17 29.45
CA PHE A 29 3.22 6.90 28.33
C PHE A 29 3.93 5.95 27.35
N TYR A 30 4.71 5.00 27.85
CA TYR A 30 5.34 3.95 27.05
C TYR A 30 4.28 3.12 26.34
N GLN A 31 3.23 2.69 27.02
CA GLN A 31 2.11 2.00 26.39
C GLN A 31 1.40 2.88 25.36
N TYR A 32 1.22 4.18 25.60
CA TYR A 32 0.63 5.10 24.63
C TYR A 32 1.48 5.27 23.37
N VAL A 33 2.82 5.32 23.52
CA VAL A 33 3.76 5.48 22.40
C VAL A 33 4.02 4.15 21.67
N THR A 34 3.94 3.01 22.37
CA THR A 34 4.27 1.68 21.82
C THR A 34 3.07 0.83 21.44
N ARG A 35 1.89 1.04 22.06
CA ARG A 35 0.63 0.45 21.59
C ARG A 35 0.16 1.23 20.37
N LYS A 36 0.76 0.90 19.23
CA LYS A 36 0.13 1.17 17.96
C LYS A 36 -1.08 0.26 17.87
N PRO A 37 -2.27 0.78 17.54
CA PRO A 37 -3.41 -0.08 17.28
C PRO A 37 -3.04 -1.03 16.15
N SER A 38 -3.24 -2.33 16.34
CA SER A 38 -2.96 -3.33 15.31
C SER A 38 -4.23 -3.57 14.52
N TYR A 39 -4.34 -2.96 13.35
CA TYR A 39 -5.45 -3.21 12.45
C TYR A 39 -5.16 -4.45 11.61
N SER A 40 -6.18 -5.26 11.40
CA SER A 40 -6.14 -6.35 10.43
C SER A 40 -7.22 -6.07 9.40
N PHE A 41 -6.87 -6.20 8.13
CA PHE A 41 -7.75 -5.87 7.03
C PHE A 41 -7.73 -6.99 6.01
N VAL A 42 -8.91 -7.28 5.47
CA VAL A 42 -9.07 -8.18 4.33
C VAL A 42 -10.04 -7.49 3.39
N LEU A 43 -9.52 -7.06 2.23
CA LEU A 43 -10.34 -6.75 1.07
C LEU A 43 -10.71 -8.09 0.41
N ASN A 44 -11.96 -8.24 -0.03
CA ASN A 44 -12.29 -9.37 -0.89
C ASN A 44 -11.47 -9.30 -2.18
N ASN A 45 -11.05 -10.45 -2.69
CA ASN A 45 -10.22 -10.53 -3.87
C ASN A 45 -10.88 -9.76 -5.05
N PRO A 46 -10.21 -8.75 -5.62
CA PRO A 46 -10.76 -7.94 -6.70
C PRO A 46 -11.23 -8.75 -7.88
N VAL A 47 -10.66 -9.95 -8.12
CA VAL A 47 -11.12 -10.94 -9.13
C VAL A 47 -12.62 -11.11 -9.18
N GLY A 48 -13.19 -11.38 -8.01
CA GLY A 48 -14.56 -11.84 -7.89
C GLY A 48 -15.56 -10.70 -7.93
N TRP A 49 -15.09 -9.46 -8.06
CA TRP A 49 -15.93 -8.29 -8.01
C TRP A 49 -16.93 -8.28 -9.16
N THR A 50 -18.20 -8.25 -8.80
CA THR A 50 -19.30 -8.04 -9.74
C THR A 50 -19.94 -6.67 -9.53
N LYS A 51 -20.79 -6.29 -10.48
CA LYS A 51 -21.61 -5.09 -10.35
C LYS A 51 -22.43 -5.19 -9.07
N ASP A 52 -22.41 -4.12 -8.29
CA ASP A 52 -23.09 -4.02 -7.00
C ASP A 52 -22.51 -4.91 -5.88
N ASP A 53 -21.29 -5.42 -6.04
CA ASP A 53 -20.61 -6.11 -4.95
C ASP A 53 -20.30 -5.16 -3.79
N ASP A 54 -20.52 -5.68 -2.58
CA ASP A 54 -19.98 -5.09 -1.38
C ASP A 54 -18.46 -5.26 -1.36
N ILE A 55 -17.73 -4.15 -1.23
CA ILE A 55 -16.30 -4.20 -0.92
C ILE A 55 -16.19 -4.51 0.58
N PHE A 56 -16.01 -5.79 0.92
CA PHE A 56 -15.90 -6.31 2.30
C PHE A 56 -14.60 -5.86 3.00
N SER A 57 -14.27 -6.28 4.22
CA SER A 57 -14.83 -5.97 5.55
C SER A 57 -13.62 -5.77 6.49
N ILE A 58 -13.55 -4.69 7.26
CA ILE A 58 -12.43 -4.48 8.19
C ILE A 58 -12.69 -5.40 9.39
N TYR A 59 -11.89 -6.47 9.50
CA TYR A 59 -11.89 -7.31 10.68
C TYR A 59 -10.85 -6.78 11.65
N ASN A 60 -11.26 -5.85 12.50
CA ASN A 60 -10.45 -5.50 13.65
C ASN A 60 -10.42 -6.70 14.62
N TYR A 61 -9.35 -7.48 14.60
CA TYR A 61 -9.07 -8.51 15.60
C TYR A 61 -8.46 -7.91 16.89
N GLY A 62 -8.14 -6.62 16.89
CA GLY A 62 -7.62 -5.89 18.04
C GLY A 62 -8.72 -5.39 19.00
N SER A 63 -8.32 -5.06 20.23
CA SER A 63 -9.19 -4.49 21.27
C SER A 63 -9.46 -3.00 21.11
N ASP A 64 -8.76 -2.32 20.21
CA ASP A 64 -8.71 -0.86 20.14
C ASP A 64 -9.86 -0.28 19.30
N ASP A 65 -10.47 0.81 19.78
CA ASP A 65 -11.59 1.48 19.10
C ASP A 65 -11.10 2.25 17.85
N MET A 66 -11.81 2.10 16.72
CA MET A 66 -11.44 2.68 15.42
C MET A 66 -12.28 3.92 15.03
N LYS A 67 -13.13 4.43 15.93
CA LYS A 67 -14.09 5.52 15.66
C LYS A 67 -13.51 6.77 15.00
N ASP A 68 -12.25 7.08 15.27
CA ASP A 68 -11.60 8.28 14.75
C ASP A 68 -10.56 7.94 13.66
N THR A 69 -10.75 6.85 12.92
CA THR A 69 -9.81 6.43 11.85
C THR A 69 -10.40 6.66 10.45
N THR A 70 -9.63 7.36 9.62
CA THR A 70 -9.89 7.46 8.17
C THR A 70 -9.12 6.35 7.47
N VAL A 71 -9.75 5.68 6.50
CA VAL A 71 -9.11 4.64 5.70
C VAL A 71 -9.07 5.08 4.24
N TYR A 72 -7.93 4.90 3.59
CA TYR A 72 -7.75 5.12 2.16
C TYR A 72 -7.30 3.83 1.51
N ILE A 73 -7.74 3.63 0.28
CA ILE A 73 -7.15 2.63 -0.60
C ILE A 73 -6.38 3.36 -1.69
N ARG A 74 -5.19 2.85 -1.98
CA ARG A 74 -4.35 3.24 -3.10
C ARG A 74 -3.97 2.01 -3.88
N SER A 75 -4.03 2.06 -5.19
CA SER A 75 -3.63 0.92 -6.00
C SER A 75 -2.62 1.31 -7.06
N TYR A 76 -1.69 0.40 -7.32
CA TYR A 76 -0.62 0.60 -8.28
C TYR A 76 -0.41 -0.68 -9.06
N MET A 77 -0.18 -0.54 -10.36
CA MET A 77 0.58 -1.56 -11.07
C MET A 77 2.05 -1.33 -10.74
N ILE A 78 2.77 -2.41 -10.44
CA ILE A 78 4.19 -2.38 -10.11
C ILE A 78 4.93 -3.36 -11.02
N LEU A 79 5.90 -2.84 -11.75
CA LEU A 79 6.87 -3.61 -12.50
C LEU A 79 8.15 -3.76 -11.66
N SER A 80 8.54 -4.99 -11.34
CA SER A 80 9.67 -5.29 -10.46
C SER A 80 10.45 -6.53 -10.91
N SER A 81 11.55 -6.80 -10.23
CA SER A 81 12.37 -8.02 -10.38
C SER A 81 12.06 -9.01 -9.25
N ASN A 82 12.44 -10.29 -9.38
CA ASN A 82 12.44 -11.27 -8.28
C ASN A 82 13.79 -11.30 -7.57
N SER A 83 14.21 -10.16 -7.00
CA SER A 83 15.52 -10.04 -6.37
C SER A 83 15.52 -10.43 -4.88
N HIS A 84 14.36 -10.39 -4.22
CA HIS A 84 14.22 -10.66 -2.79
C HIS A 84 13.44 -11.94 -2.51
N SER A 85 13.67 -12.52 -1.32
CA SER A 85 12.89 -13.66 -0.81
C SER A 85 11.44 -13.29 -0.50
N ASP A 86 11.23 -12.05 -0.06
CA ASP A 86 9.90 -11.47 0.14
C ASP A 86 9.56 -10.56 -1.03
N TYR A 87 8.52 -10.93 -1.78
CA TYR A 87 8.04 -10.21 -2.96
C TYR A 87 7.56 -8.79 -2.63
N PHE A 88 7.08 -8.53 -1.40
CA PHE A 88 6.75 -7.15 -1.00
C PHE A 88 7.99 -6.25 -0.94
N ASP A 89 9.17 -6.81 -0.67
CA ASP A 89 10.42 -6.05 -0.66
C ASP A 89 10.83 -5.67 -2.10
N ASP A 90 10.50 -6.50 -3.10
CA ASP A 90 10.63 -6.12 -4.51
C ASP A 90 9.67 -4.98 -4.90
N TYR A 91 8.42 -5.01 -4.39
CA TYR A 91 7.42 -4.00 -4.72
C TYR A 91 7.73 -2.60 -4.17
N ILE A 92 8.45 -2.52 -3.05
CA ILE A 92 8.85 -1.25 -2.41
C ILE A 92 10.31 -0.88 -2.70
N SER A 93 10.99 -1.62 -3.57
CA SER A 93 12.37 -1.36 -3.97
C SER A 93 12.46 -0.10 -4.84
N THR A 94 13.55 0.66 -4.68
CA THR A 94 13.88 1.81 -5.55
C THR A 94 14.13 1.42 -7.00
N HIS A 95 14.36 0.13 -7.27
CA HIS A 95 14.52 -0.42 -8.62
C HIS A 95 13.18 -0.85 -9.24
N SER A 96 12.06 -0.72 -8.53
CA SER A 96 10.74 -0.98 -9.09
C SER A 96 10.19 0.26 -9.81
N LEU A 97 9.38 0.02 -10.83
CA LEU A 97 8.56 1.05 -11.44
C LEU A 97 7.12 0.84 -10.99
N SER A 98 6.44 1.94 -10.70
CA SER A 98 5.05 1.94 -10.29
C SER A 98 4.26 2.89 -11.17
N ILE A 99 2.98 2.58 -11.41
CA ILE A 99 2.04 3.48 -12.07
C ILE A 99 0.72 3.45 -11.27
N PRO A 100 0.24 4.61 -10.80
CA PRO A 100 -1.06 4.75 -10.13
C PRO A 100 -2.22 4.13 -10.91
N MET A 101 -3.13 3.50 -10.18
CA MET A 101 -4.37 2.94 -10.70
C MET A 101 -5.57 3.68 -10.14
N GLU A 102 -5.82 4.83 -10.75
CA GLU A 102 -6.76 5.86 -10.31
C GLU A 102 -8.23 5.40 -10.20
N GLY A 103 -8.60 4.30 -10.87
CA GLY A 103 -9.98 3.81 -10.87
C GLY A 103 -10.41 3.08 -9.59
N LEU A 104 -9.49 2.76 -8.68
CA LEU A 104 -9.71 1.92 -7.49
C LEU A 104 -9.62 2.69 -6.17
N ASP A 105 -9.27 3.96 -6.19
CA ASP A 105 -9.03 4.71 -4.96
C ASP A 105 -10.33 5.20 -4.34
N MET A 106 -10.46 4.95 -3.04
CA MET A 106 -11.64 5.33 -2.28
C MET A 106 -11.23 5.85 -0.91
N ARG A 107 -11.96 6.86 -0.42
CA ARG A 107 -11.84 7.40 0.93
C ARG A 107 -12.99 6.90 1.79
N PHE A 108 -12.65 6.29 2.92
CA PHE A 108 -13.60 5.76 3.88
C PHE A 108 -13.39 6.37 5.26
N GLN A 109 -14.46 6.54 6.03
CA GLN A 109 -14.39 6.94 7.43
C GLN A 109 -15.16 5.91 8.27
N LEU A 110 -14.51 5.33 9.28
CA LEU A 110 -15.12 4.33 10.15
C LEU A 110 -16.00 5.00 11.19
N THR A 111 -17.29 4.65 11.26
CA THR A 111 -18.25 5.27 12.19
C THR A 111 -18.37 4.56 13.53
N GLY A 112 -17.49 3.59 13.82
CA GLY A 112 -17.34 2.97 15.13
C GLY A 112 -17.68 1.48 15.18
N LYS A 113 -16.68 0.69 15.61
CA LYS A 113 -16.71 -0.76 15.90
C LYS A 113 -17.02 -1.74 14.77
N SER A 114 -17.11 -1.33 13.51
CA SER A 114 -17.72 -2.20 12.49
C SER A 114 -16.87 -3.42 12.10
N LYS A 115 -17.29 -4.60 12.59
CA LYS A 115 -17.44 -5.75 11.69
C LYS A 115 -18.57 -5.39 10.72
N GLY A 116 -18.26 -5.16 9.45
CA GLY A 116 -19.27 -4.92 8.41
C GLY A 116 -18.87 -3.89 7.35
N LYS A 117 -19.44 -4.08 6.15
CA LYS A 117 -19.40 -3.32 4.88
C LYS A 117 -18.69 -1.96 4.92
N ILE A 118 -17.67 -1.80 4.09
CA ILE A 118 -16.82 -0.59 4.01
C ILE A 118 -17.14 0.25 2.78
N GLY A 119 -17.64 -0.35 1.71
CA GLY A 119 -17.98 0.34 0.46
C GLY A 119 -18.87 -0.49 -0.47
N HIS A 120 -19.21 0.09 -1.62
CA HIS A 120 -20.00 -0.53 -2.69
C HIS A 120 -19.31 -0.27 -4.02
N ILE A 121 -19.16 -1.32 -4.83
CA ILE A 121 -18.63 -1.21 -6.18
C ILE A 121 -19.75 -0.76 -7.11
N ASN A 122 -19.55 0.35 -7.82
CA ASN A 122 -20.45 0.76 -8.87
C ASN A 122 -19.80 0.56 -10.24
N PHE A 123 -20.03 -0.61 -10.85
CA PHE A 123 -19.67 -0.86 -12.24
C PHE A 123 -20.85 -0.55 -13.16
N ASN A 124 -20.55 0.09 -14.29
CA ASN A 124 -21.50 0.20 -15.40
C ASN A 124 -21.57 -1.10 -16.23
N THR A 125 -20.67 -2.05 -15.97
CA THR A 125 -20.50 -3.31 -16.71
C THR A 125 -20.55 -4.52 -15.77
N ASP A 126 -21.01 -5.67 -16.27
CA ASP A 126 -21.13 -6.89 -15.44
C ASP A 126 -19.80 -7.64 -15.26
N LYS A 127 -18.72 -7.21 -15.93
CA LYS A 127 -17.43 -7.90 -15.96
C LYS A 127 -16.32 -7.01 -15.40
N ASN A 128 -15.64 -7.54 -14.39
CA ASN A 128 -14.43 -6.95 -13.84
C ASN A 128 -13.27 -6.94 -14.86
N PRO A 129 -12.66 -5.78 -15.17
CA PRO A 129 -11.54 -5.69 -16.12
C PRO A 129 -10.29 -6.47 -15.67
N PHE A 130 -10.18 -6.81 -14.38
CA PHE A 130 -9.08 -7.63 -13.86
C PHE A 130 -9.37 -9.13 -13.85
N SER A 131 -10.58 -9.56 -14.21
CA SER A 131 -10.97 -10.98 -14.17
C SER A 131 -9.97 -11.89 -14.90
N ASN A 132 -9.45 -11.44 -16.05
CA ASN A 132 -8.46 -12.18 -16.85
C ASN A 132 -7.04 -12.14 -16.25
N TYR A 133 -6.66 -11.02 -15.64
CA TYR A 133 -5.33 -10.85 -15.04
C TYR A 133 -5.11 -11.86 -13.93
N PHE A 134 -6.10 -11.97 -13.07
CA PHE A 134 -5.99 -12.80 -11.90
C PHE A 134 -6.20 -14.30 -12.12
N SER A 135 -6.78 -14.68 -13.27
CA SER A 135 -6.81 -16.07 -13.70
C SER A 135 -5.46 -16.57 -14.23
N ASN A 136 -4.54 -15.66 -14.63
CA ASN A 136 -3.22 -15.95 -15.20
C ASN A 136 -2.15 -14.95 -14.68
N ASN A 137 -2.09 -14.78 -13.35
CA ASN A 137 -1.41 -13.67 -12.63
C ASN A 137 0.12 -13.53 -12.77
N HIS A 138 0.76 -14.38 -13.56
CA HIS A 138 2.15 -14.17 -13.94
C HIS A 138 2.19 -13.79 -15.41
N VAL A 139 2.23 -12.48 -15.69
CA VAL A 139 2.88 -12.06 -16.93
C VAL A 139 4.38 -12.02 -16.62
N GLU A 140 4.99 -13.20 -16.54
CA GLU A 140 6.44 -13.32 -16.68
C GLU A 140 6.78 -12.76 -18.06
N PHE A 141 7.36 -11.57 -18.10
CA PHE A 141 7.77 -11.00 -19.39
C PHE A 141 8.97 -11.75 -19.95
N GLY A 142 9.67 -12.53 -19.12
CA GLY A 142 10.84 -13.29 -19.51
C GLY A 142 11.82 -12.42 -20.32
N PRO A 143 12.53 -12.98 -21.32
CA PRO A 143 13.40 -12.19 -22.19
C PRO A 143 12.64 -11.22 -23.13
N ASN A 144 11.31 -11.19 -23.12
CA ASN A 144 10.52 -10.44 -24.10
C ASN A 144 10.42 -8.94 -23.79
N LEU A 145 10.60 -8.49 -22.54
CA LEU A 145 10.53 -7.05 -22.24
C LEU A 145 11.53 -6.23 -23.08
N ASN A 146 12.75 -6.73 -23.28
CA ASN A 146 13.73 -6.08 -24.17
C ASN A 146 13.27 -6.05 -25.64
N ILE A 147 12.62 -7.12 -26.09
CA ILE A 147 12.08 -7.22 -27.45
C ILE A 147 10.92 -6.24 -27.62
N ASP A 148 10.05 -6.13 -26.63
CA ASP A 148 8.89 -5.24 -26.66
C ASP A 148 9.31 -3.77 -26.59
N ILE A 149 10.34 -3.45 -25.80
CA ILE A 149 11.01 -2.14 -25.82
C ILE A 149 11.60 -1.85 -27.21
N ALA A 150 12.31 -2.82 -27.81
CA ALA A 150 12.90 -2.66 -29.14
C ALA A 150 11.84 -2.41 -30.22
N ASN A 151 10.75 -3.17 -30.20
CA ASN A 151 9.60 -2.99 -31.08
C ASN A 151 9.00 -1.60 -30.90
N ARG A 152 8.75 -1.18 -29.65
CA ARG A 152 8.19 0.13 -29.34
C ARG A 152 9.09 1.30 -29.78
N ILE A 153 10.41 1.16 -29.66
CA ILE A 153 11.40 2.12 -30.17
C ILE A 153 11.32 2.22 -31.70
N SER A 154 11.28 1.06 -32.38
CA SER A 154 11.18 0.98 -33.83
C SER A 154 9.87 1.58 -34.35
N GLU A 155 8.73 1.24 -33.74
CA GLU A 155 7.41 1.77 -34.09
C GLU A 155 7.37 3.30 -34.00
N ASN A 156 8.08 3.87 -33.03
CA ASN A 156 8.14 5.32 -32.81
C ASN A 156 9.32 6.01 -33.51
N ASN A 157 10.07 5.30 -34.37
CA ASN A 157 11.25 5.80 -35.09
C ASN A 157 12.29 6.49 -34.17
N LEU A 158 12.51 5.92 -32.97
CA LEU A 158 13.44 6.47 -32.00
C LEU A 158 14.86 5.92 -32.25
N GLN A 159 15.88 6.78 -32.19
CA GLN A 159 17.28 6.38 -32.33
C GLN A 159 17.87 6.04 -30.96
N ILE A 160 17.46 4.89 -30.40
CA ILE A 160 17.93 4.40 -29.10
C ILE A 160 18.45 2.97 -29.25
N ASN A 161 19.63 2.70 -28.70
CA ASN A 161 20.16 1.35 -28.61
C ASN A 161 19.56 0.65 -27.40
N THR A 162 18.81 -0.42 -27.65
CA THR A 162 18.07 -1.17 -26.62
C THR A 162 18.98 -1.80 -25.57
N ASN A 163 20.24 -2.08 -25.91
CA ASN A 163 21.21 -2.63 -24.96
C ASN A 163 21.61 -1.65 -23.85
N ASP A 164 21.34 -0.35 -24.03
CA ASP A 164 21.66 0.68 -23.05
C ASP A 164 20.48 0.95 -22.09
N ILE A 165 19.37 0.21 -22.24
CA ILE A 165 18.18 0.33 -21.41
C ILE A 165 18.19 -0.76 -20.34
N ASP A 166 17.96 -0.35 -19.09
CA ASP A 166 17.75 -1.28 -17.98
C ASP A 166 16.40 -1.97 -18.10
N SER A 167 16.43 -3.28 -18.27
CA SER A 167 15.29 -4.16 -18.47
C SER A 167 15.26 -5.30 -17.44
N GLY A 168 15.90 -5.12 -16.28
CA GLY A 168 15.97 -6.13 -15.21
C GLY A 168 14.64 -6.48 -14.53
N TYR A 169 13.50 -6.14 -15.14
CA TYR A 169 12.17 -6.44 -14.62
C TYR A 169 11.65 -7.76 -15.18
N ASP A 170 11.07 -8.59 -14.32
CA ASP A 170 10.57 -9.92 -14.69
C ASP A 170 9.07 -10.11 -14.40
N LYS A 171 8.47 -9.24 -13.59
CA LYS A 171 7.06 -9.35 -13.18
C LYS A 171 6.35 -8.00 -13.13
N MET A 172 5.07 -8.01 -13.46
CA MET A 172 4.13 -6.91 -13.23
C MET A 172 3.02 -7.41 -12.31
N ASN A 173 2.77 -6.70 -11.21
CA ASN A 173 1.78 -7.05 -10.19
C ASN A 173 0.84 -5.88 -9.88
N LEU A 174 -0.41 -6.19 -9.57
CA LEU A 174 -1.35 -5.25 -8.95
C LEU A 174 -1.18 -5.31 -7.43
N VAL A 175 -0.77 -4.19 -6.83
CA VAL A 175 -0.64 -4.06 -5.39
C VAL A 175 -1.60 -3.00 -4.88
N ILE A 176 -2.39 -3.37 -3.86
CA ILE A 176 -3.34 -2.47 -3.21
C ILE A 176 -2.84 -2.12 -1.82
N PHE A 177 -2.56 -0.84 -1.59
CA PHE A 177 -2.21 -0.29 -0.30
C PHE A 177 -3.46 0.20 0.44
N THR A 178 -3.60 -0.22 1.69
CA THR A 178 -4.63 0.27 2.61
C THR A 178 -3.98 1.12 3.68
N ILE A 179 -4.39 2.37 3.77
CA ILE A 179 -3.79 3.40 4.62
C ILE A 179 -4.77 3.76 5.72
N PHE A 180 -4.39 3.55 6.97
CA PHE A 180 -5.14 3.95 8.14
C PHE A 180 -4.54 5.23 8.71
N ILE A 181 -5.35 6.28 8.84
CA ILE A 181 -4.97 7.54 9.49
C ILE A 181 -5.79 7.69 10.77
N ASN A 182 -5.10 7.58 11.91
CA ASN A 182 -5.71 7.80 13.22
C ASN A 182 -5.83 9.31 13.51
N ASN A 183 -7.05 9.83 13.54
CA ASN A 183 -7.36 11.26 13.72
C ASN A 183 -7.55 11.65 15.20
N THR A 184 -7.28 10.76 16.16
CA THR A 184 -7.39 11.08 17.60
C THR A 184 -6.39 12.15 18.05
N SER A 185 -5.30 12.36 17.32
CA SER A 185 -4.29 13.39 17.61
C SER A 185 -4.60 14.70 16.90
N LYS A 186 -4.73 15.80 17.66
CA LYS A 186 -4.93 17.18 17.13
C LYS A 186 -3.72 17.73 16.36
N THR A 187 -2.59 17.04 16.34
CA THR A 187 -1.43 17.41 15.52
C THR A 187 -1.55 16.76 14.15
N GLN A 188 -1.91 17.57 13.15
CA GLN A 188 -2.41 17.13 11.84
C GLN A 188 -1.41 16.40 10.93
N ASN A 189 -0.11 16.29 11.25
CA ASN A 189 0.89 15.73 10.32
C ASN A 189 1.96 14.88 11.04
N ASN A 190 1.58 13.80 11.72
CA ASN A 190 2.56 12.85 12.24
C ASN A 190 2.42 11.49 11.55
N LEU A 191 3.44 11.08 10.78
CA LEU A 191 3.53 9.76 10.15
C LEU A 191 3.35 8.63 11.17
N SER A 192 3.58 8.88 12.46
CA SER A 192 3.32 7.92 13.54
C SER A 192 1.86 7.48 13.64
N ASN A 193 0.92 8.30 13.16
CA ASN A 193 -0.52 8.04 13.21
C ASN A 193 -1.01 7.30 11.97
N ILE A 194 -0.11 7.02 11.02
CA ILE A 194 -0.42 6.38 9.76
C ILE A 194 0.14 4.96 9.74
N GLN A 195 -0.70 4.01 9.35
CA GLN A 195 -0.30 2.63 9.08
C GLN A 195 -0.66 2.25 7.65
N VAL A 196 0.24 1.57 6.97
CA VAL A 196 0.08 1.20 5.56
C VAL A 196 0.22 -0.31 5.41
N TYR A 197 -0.77 -0.95 4.81
CA TYR A 197 -0.75 -2.37 4.51
C TYR A 197 -0.77 -2.57 3.00
N ALA A 198 0.23 -3.25 2.44
CA ALA A 198 0.19 -3.70 1.05
C ALA A 198 -0.52 -5.05 0.99
N THR A 199 -1.40 -5.21 0.01
CA THR A 199 -2.06 -6.48 -0.31
C THR A 199 -1.76 -6.84 -1.76
N ASP A 200 -1.25 -8.05 -1.92
CA ASP A 200 -1.00 -8.69 -3.19
C ASP A 200 -2.07 -9.79 -3.40
N TYR A 201 -2.67 -9.81 -4.59
CA TYR A 201 -3.67 -10.79 -5.01
C TYR A 201 -3.13 -11.77 -6.05
N SER A 202 -1.81 -11.82 -6.22
CA SER A 202 -1.11 -12.85 -7.00
C SER A 202 -1.56 -14.25 -6.56
N SER A 203 -1.98 -15.06 -7.53
CA SER A 203 -2.62 -16.35 -7.30
C SER A 203 -1.65 -17.53 -7.37
N ASP A 204 -0.34 -17.25 -7.31
CA ASP A 204 0.84 -18.05 -7.68
C ASP A 204 0.93 -19.48 -7.14
N TYR A 205 -0.06 -19.98 -6.39
CA TYR A 205 0.02 -21.27 -5.72
C TYR A 205 -1.27 -22.10 -5.77
N ASN A 206 -2.22 -21.85 -6.68
CA ASN A 206 -3.49 -22.60 -6.72
C ASN A 206 -4.27 -22.58 -5.38
N THR A 207 -3.97 -21.63 -4.49
CA THR A 207 -4.57 -21.53 -3.15
C THR A 207 -5.62 -20.41 -3.06
N GLY A 208 -5.63 -19.45 -4.00
CA GLY A 208 -6.55 -18.32 -4.01
C GLY A 208 -6.40 -17.36 -2.82
N LYS A 209 -5.25 -17.38 -2.13
CA LYS A 209 -5.02 -16.59 -0.89
C LYS A 209 -4.32 -15.27 -1.21
N SER A 210 -5.01 -14.15 -0.96
CA SER A 210 -4.40 -12.83 -0.87
C SER A 210 -3.38 -12.77 0.26
N ARG A 211 -2.28 -12.05 0.06
CA ARG A 211 -1.25 -11.84 1.09
C ARG A 211 -1.22 -10.37 1.47
N THR A 212 -1.11 -10.08 2.76
CA THR A 212 -1.07 -8.70 3.27
C THR A 212 0.15 -8.51 4.18
N LYS A 213 0.89 -7.42 4.00
CA LYS A 213 2.07 -7.07 4.81
C LYS A 213 1.99 -5.61 5.26
N LEU A 214 2.36 -5.36 6.51
CA LEU A 214 2.56 -4.00 7.02
C LEU A 214 3.82 -3.41 6.40
N ILE A 215 3.68 -2.29 5.70
CA ILE A 215 4.78 -1.58 5.05
C ILE A 215 5.22 -0.41 5.94
N PRO A 216 6.54 -0.16 6.07
CA PRO A 216 7.02 1.03 6.75
C PRO A 216 6.45 2.30 6.10
N THR A 217 5.72 3.10 6.89
CA THR A 217 5.01 4.29 6.39
C THR A 217 5.91 5.24 5.60
N ASN A 218 7.12 5.49 6.09
CA ASN A 218 8.08 6.36 5.40
C ASN A 218 8.45 5.84 4.00
N ILE A 219 8.69 4.52 3.87
CA ILE A 219 9.01 3.90 2.59
C ILE A 219 7.82 4.01 1.64
N TYR A 220 6.60 3.78 2.14
CA TYR A 220 5.41 3.95 1.33
C TYR A 220 5.28 5.38 0.78
N PHE A 221 5.41 6.40 1.64
CA PHE A 221 5.27 7.79 1.20
C PHE A 221 6.34 8.16 0.17
N GLU A 222 7.61 7.82 0.43
CA GLU A 222 8.73 8.11 -0.47
C GLU A 222 8.54 7.45 -1.85
N GLN A 223 8.12 6.19 -1.88
CA GLN A 223 7.98 5.43 -3.13
C GLN A 223 6.69 5.72 -3.90
N PHE A 224 5.61 6.10 -3.23
CA PHE A 224 4.26 6.08 -3.82
C PHE A 224 3.41 7.35 -3.62
N GLU A 225 3.56 8.11 -2.53
CA GLU A 225 2.76 9.34 -2.36
C GLU A 225 3.55 10.55 -2.83
N ASP A 226 4.78 10.71 -2.36
CA ASP A 226 5.65 11.84 -2.67
C ASP A 226 6.09 11.82 -4.14
N LYS A 227 6.37 10.61 -4.68
CA LYS A 227 6.77 10.41 -6.08
C LYS A 227 5.70 10.85 -7.08
N TYR A 228 4.43 10.75 -6.73
CA TYR A 228 3.29 11.12 -7.57
C TYR A 228 2.59 12.40 -7.04
N GLU A 229 3.29 13.18 -6.22
CA GLU A 229 2.92 14.50 -5.67
C GLU A 229 1.41 14.84 -5.75
N TYR A 230 0.63 14.45 -4.74
CA TYR A 230 -0.80 14.85 -4.59
C TYR A 230 -1.72 14.58 -5.80
N ASP A 231 -1.34 13.68 -6.71
CA ASP A 231 -2.14 13.44 -7.91
C ASP A 231 -3.54 12.90 -7.58
N TYR A 232 -3.72 12.07 -6.56
CA TYR A 232 -5.04 11.49 -6.28
C TYR A 232 -6.17 12.48 -5.96
N ALA A 233 -5.89 13.74 -5.60
CA ALA A 233 -6.95 14.74 -5.46
C ALA A 233 -7.47 15.30 -6.81
N LYS A 234 -6.66 15.18 -7.88
CA LYS A 234 -6.99 15.66 -9.24
C LYS A 234 -7.71 14.64 -10.12
N TYR A 235 -7.60 13.33 -9.86
CA TYR A 235 -8.13 12.29 -10.77
C TYR A 235 -9.46 11.64 -10.34
N TYR A 236 -10.19 12.24 -9.39
CA TYR A 236 -11.61 11.90 -9.17
C TYR A 236 -12.53 12.44 -10.29
N ASN A 237 -12.02 12.64 -11.51
CA ASN A 237 -12.90 12.92 -12.64
C ASN A 237 -13.54 11.60 -13.08
N ARG A 238 -14.87 11.60 -13.16
CA ARG A 238 -15.68 10.47 -13.58
C ARG A 238 -15.22 9.84 -14.90
N GLU A 239 -14.66 10.66 -15.80
CA GLU A 239 -14.15 10.19 -17.09
C GLU A 239 -13.01 9.17 -16.96
N ASP A 240 -12.03 9.40 -16.08
CA ASP A 240 -10.89 8.49 -15.93
C ASP A 240 -11.29 7.21 -15.19
N TYR A 241 -12.18 7.34 -14.20
CA TYR A 241 -12.84 6.19 -13.56
C TYR A 241 -13.59 5.33 -14.59
N ASP A 242 -14.44 5.95 -15.41
CA ASP A 242 -15.20 5.26 -16.45
C ASP A 242 -14.26 4.64 -17.50
N ARG A 243 -13.17 5.31 -17.88
CA ARG A 243 -12.16 4.76 -18.80
C ARG A 243 -11.51 3.50 -18.23
N PHE A 244 -11.09 3.55 -16.97
CA PHE A 244 -10.48 2.41 -16.27
C PHE A 244 -11.42 1.20 -16.22
N TRP A 245 -12.68 1.40 -15.80
CA TRP A 245 -13.64 0.29 -15.66
C TRP A 245 -14.21 -0.23 -16.98
N ASN A 246 -14.07 0.53 -18.07
CA ASN A 246 -14.47 0.11 -19.41
C ASN A 246 -13.32 -0.43 -20.27
N ASP A 247 -12.07 -0.35 -19.81
CA ASP A 247 -10.91 -0.90 -20.53
C ASP A 247 -10.90 -2.44 -20.43
N LYS A 248 -11.05 -3.10 -21.58
CA LYS A 248 -11.07 -4.56 -21.68
C LYS A 248 -9.68 -5.18 -21.60
N ASP A 249 -8.63 -4.39 -21.83
CA ASP A 249 -7.23 -4.81 -21.93
C ASP A 249 -6.33 -3.98 -21.00
N ILE A 250 -6.85 -3.58 -19.84
CA ILE A 250 -6.19 -2.70 -18.86
C ILE A 250 -4.75 -3.12 -18.53
N ILE A 251 -4.49 -4.43 -18.51
CA ILE A 251 -3.16 -4.99 -18.29
C ILE A 251 -2.17 -4.60 -19.39
N ASN A 252 -2.59 -4.74 -20.65
CA ASN A 252 -1.77 -4.33 -21.78
C ASN A 252 -1.60 -2.79 -21.80
N THR A 253 -2.66 -2.05 -21.46
CA THR A 253 -2.59 -0.58 -21.32
C THR A 253 -1.49 -0.17 -20.33
N TYR A 254 -1.46 -0.76 -19.14
CA TYR A 254 -0.42 -0.46 -18.14
C TYR A 254 0.95 -0.99 -18.54
N TYR A 255 1.02 -2.16 -19.17
CA TYR A 255 2.28 -2.71 -19.67
C TYR A 255 2.95 -1.77 -20.68
N LEU A 256 2.19 -1.26 -21.66
CA LEU A 256 2.70 -0.29 -22.63
C LEU A 256 3.13 1.02 -21.96
N LYS A 257 2.39 1.49 -20.94
CA LYS A 257 2.80 2.67 -20.16
C LYS A 257 4.16 2.45 -19.48
N PHE A 258 4.44 1.25 -18.95
CA PHE A 258 5.75 0.94 -18.38
C PHE A 258 6.86 0.99 -19.43
N ILE A 259 6.65 0.39 -20.59
CA ILE A 259 7.63 0.44 -21.70
C ILE A 259 7.91 1.91 -22.08
N ASP A 260 6.87 2.71 -22.25
CA ASP A 260 7.00 4.12 -22.59
C ASP A 260 7.75 4.90 -21.47
N GLN A 261 7.51 4.58 -20.20
CA GLN A 261 8.23 5.17 -19.07
C GLN A 261 9.72 4.79 -19.07
N ILE A 262 10.06 3.51 -19.29
CA ILE A 262 11.45 3.04 -19.36
C ILE A 262 12.23 3.79 -20.46
N ILE A 263 11.63 3.92 -21.64
CA ILE A 263 12.22 4.66 -22.76
C ILE A 263 12.42 6.14 -22.40
N ASN A 264 11.44 6.76 -21.76
CA ASN A 264 11.51 8.18 -21.39
C ASN A 264 12.54 8.44 -20.29
N ASP A 265 12.68 7.54 -19.31
CA ASP A 265 13.67 7.69 -18.25
C ASP A 265 15.09 7.52 -18.79
N TYR A 266 15.30 6.64 -19.77
CA TYR A 266 16.56 6.58 -20.52
C TYR A 266 16.88 7.91 -21.23
N LYS A 267 15.90 8.50 -21.93
CA LYS A 267 16.06 9.78 -22.62
C LYS A 267 16.34 10.97 -21.70
N LYS A 268 15.92 10.93 -20.44
CA LYS A 268 16.20 12.00 -19.46
C LYS A 268 17.61 11.95 -18.89
N ARG A 269 18.22 10.76 -18.91
CA ARG A 269 19.57 10.52 -18.37
C ARG A 269 20.69 10.83 -19.38
N ASN A 270 20.36 10.99 -20.66
CA ASN A 270 21.28 11.24 -21.78
C ASN A 270 20.86 12.49 -22.57
#